data_AF-A0A7X9FN43-F1
#
_entry.id   AF-A0A7X9FN43-F1
#
_cell.length_a   1.000
_cell.length_b   1.000
_cell.length_c   1.000
_cell.angle_alpha   90.00
_cell.angle_beta   90.00
_cell.angle_gamma   90.00
#
_symmetry.space_group_name_H-M   'P 1'
#
loop_
_entity.id
_entity.type
_entity.pdbx_description
1 polymer ?
#
loop_
_entity_poly.entity_id
_entity_poly.type
_entity_poly.pdbx_seq_one_letter_code
_entity_poly.pdbx_strand_id
1 'polypeptide(L)'
;MVDDVAARSFSLATPRRFGRLRRAAVLAALVWLLGASGADAGIGSWTITGYVFGPVSAMDKATADSYKGRRVVMDEGSIRFGDETCATSPGLVVHDAATYFGDFRIDPHKLGHAGEKVYVIETGCALPGLSSLLLLDDGRMCFFLDGVFFFLTEDSE
;
A
#
# COMPACT_ATOMS: atom_id res chain seq x y z
N MET A 1 -61.43 -12.41 -45.45
CA MET A 1 -61.33 -11.26 -46.39
C MET A 1 -60.31 -10.34 -45.77
N VAL A 2 -59.09 -10.19 -46.26
CA VAL A 2 -58.57 -10.22 -47.64
C VAL A 2 -57.07 -10.61 -47.53
N ASP A 3 -56.61 -11.52 -48.40
CA ASP A 3 -55.29 -11.62 -49.08
C ASP A 3 -53.96 -11.40 -48.32
N ASP A 4 -52.80 -11.98 -48.66
CA ASP A 4 -52.33 -12.95 -49.67
C ASP A 4 -50.82 -13.19 -49.38
N VAL A 5 -50.39 -14.43 -49.60
CA VAL A 5 -49.13 -15.01 -50.16
C VAL A 5 -47.96 -14.00 -50.44
N ALA A 6 -46.65 -14.24 -50.27
CA ALA A 6 -45.76 -15.38 -50.57
C ALA A 6 -44.38 -15.15 -49.91
N ALA A 7 -43.75 -16.17 -49.33
CA ALA A 7 -42.74 -17.04 -49.95
C ALA A 7 -41.33 -16.42 -50.16
N ARG A 8 -40.35 -16.92 -49.40
CA ARG A 8 -39.01 -17.24 -49.92
C ARG A 8 -38.46 -18.49 -49.23
N SER A 9 -38.03 -19.42 -50.08
CA SER A 9 -37.42 -20.71 -49.78
C SER A 9 -35.89 -20.60 -49.57
N PHE A 10 -35.29 -21.75 -49.22
CA PHE A 10 -33.86 -22.08 -49.06
C PHE A 10 -33.29 -21.77 -47.66
N SER A 11 -32.58 -22.66 -46.98
CA SER A 11 -31.90 -23.89 -47.39
C SER A 11 -31.76 -24.83 -46.17
N LEU A 12 -32.09 -26.10 -46.34
CA LEU A 12 -31.82 -27.17 -45.38
C LEU A 12 -30.40 -27.69 -45.64
N ALA A 13 -29.46 -27.44 -44.72
CA ALA A 13 -28.33 -28.34 -44.45
C ALA A 13 -27.46 -27.80 -43.30
N THR A 14 -27.68 -28.29 -42.08
CA THR A 14 -26.59 -28.35 -41.09
C THR A 14 -26.68 -29.65 -40.31
N PRO A 15 -25.64 -30.50 -40.34
CA PRO A 15 -25.64 -31.80 -39.70
C PRO A 15 -25.60 -31.70 -38.17
N ARG A 16 -26.42 -32.54 -37.54
CA ARG A 16 -26.34 -32.90 -36.11
C ARG A 16 -24.98 -33.54 -35.84
N ARG A 17 -24.17 -32.93 -34.97
CA ARG A 17 -23.18 -33.66 -34.16
C ARG A 17 -23.60 -33.64 -32.71
N PHE A 18 -24.21 -34.77 -32.32
CA PHE A 18 -24.20 -35.23 -30.94
C PHE A 18 -22.76 -35.52 -30.52
N GLY A 19 -22.40 -35.14 -29.29
CA GLY A 19 -21.46 -35.93 -28.50
C GLY A 19 -20.42 -35.15 -27.71
N ARG A 20 -20.45 -35.40 -26.40
CA ARG A 20 -19.40 -35.20 -25.37
C ARG A 20 -19.45 -33.83 -24.68
N LEU A 21 -20.25 -33.66 -23.62
CA LEU A 21 -19.98 -34.10 -22.24
C LEU A 21 -18.53 -33.87 -21.78
N ARG A 22 -18.40 -32.86 -20.92
CA ARG A 22 -17.67 -32.82 -19.64
C ARG A 22 -16.20 -33.25 -19.66
N ARG A 23 -15.32 -32.26 -19.44
CA ARG A 23 -14.13 -32.28 -18.56
C ARG A 23 -13.62 -30.84 -18.45
N ALA A 24 -14.20 -30.06 -17.56
CA ALA A 24 -13.47 -29.54 -16.39
C ALA A 24 -12.23 -30.36 -16.00
N ALA A 25 -11.07 -29.70 -16.00
CA ALA A 25 -9.89 -29.97 -15.17
C ALA A 25 -8.91 -28.79 -15.38
N VAL A 26 -8.87 -27.80 -14.48
CA VAL A 26 -7.98 -27.75 -13.31
C VAL A 26 -6.53 -27.48 -13.77
N LEU A 27 -6.14 -26.20 -13.77
CA LEU A 27 -5.31 -25.59 -12.72
C LEU A 27 -3.90 -26.19 -12.67
N ALA A 28 -2.95 -25.45 -13.24
CA ALA A 28 -1.60 -25.32 -12.70
C ALA A 28 -0.97 -24.07 -13.32
N ALA A 29 -1.62 -22.91 -13.15
CA ALA A 29 -0.82 -21.69 -13.08
C ALA A 29 0.02 -21.88 -11.82
N LEU A 30 1.31 -22.19 -12.00
CA LEU A 30 2.30 -22.10 -10.94
C LEU A 30 2.20 -20.67 -10.43
N VAL A 31 1.41 -20.51 -9.37
CA VAL A 31 1.53 -19.43 -8.42
C VAL A 31 2.99 -19.48 -8.02
N TRP A 32 3.75 -18.53 -8.55
CA TRP A 32 5.00 -18.13 -7.94
C TRP A 32 4.63 -17.72 -6.52
N LEU A 33 4.76 -18.69 -5.62
CA LEU A 33 4.88 -18.50 -4.19
C LEU A 33 6.19 -17.75 -3.93
N LEU A 34 6.26 -16.51 -4.41
CA LEU A 34 7.09 -15.51 -3.79
C LEU A 34 6.31 -15.10 -2.56
N GLY A 35 6.54 -15.85 -1.49
CA GLY A 35 6.34 -15.33 -0.16
C GLY A 35 7.28 -14.14 -0.02
N ALA A 36 6.79 -12.96 -0.35
CA ALA A 36 7.27 -11.75 0.29
C ALA A 36 6.87 -11.91 1.76
N SER A 37 7.76 -12.52 2.55
CA SER A 37 7.69 -12.39 3.99
C SER A 37 7.61 -10.90 4.27
N GLY A 38 6.56 -10.44 4.94
CA GLY A 38 6.43 -9.04 5.36
C GLY A 38 7.57 -8.54 6.28
N ALA A 39 8.61 -9.35 6.49
CA ALA A 39 9.85 -9.02 7.17
C ALA A 39 10.73 -8.04 6.36
N ASP A 40 10.59 -8.01 5.02
CA ASP A 40 11.39 -7.12 4.17
C ASP A 40 10.70 -5.75 3.93
N ALA A 41 9.49 -5.56 4.46
CA ALA A 41 8.74 -4.32 4.27
C ALA A 41 9.47 -3.15 4.95
N GLY A 42 10.07 -2.27 4.13
CA GLY A 42 10.72 -1.05 4.58
C GLY A 42 12.25 -1.08 4.62
N ILE A 43 12.89 -2.22 4.39
CA ILE A 43 14.37 -2.29 4.25
C ILE A 43 14.78 -1.43 3.05
N GLY A 44 15.80 -0.58 3.23
CA GLY A 44 16.31 0.28 2.17
C GLY A 44 16.76 1.65 2.66
N SER A 45 17.14 2.50 1.70
CA SER A 45 17.46 3.91 1.93
C SER A 45 16.27 4.75 1.53
N TRP A 46 15.84 5.63 2.43
CA TRP A 46 14.65 6.45 2.25
C TRP A 46 14.97 7.92 2.49
N THR A 47 14.44 8.80 1.65
CA THR A 47 14.57 10.25 1.80
C THR A 47 13.26 10.87 2.24
N ILE A 48 13.31 11.81 3.18
CA ILE A 48 12.15 12.64 3.55
C ILE A 48 11.86 13.62 2.42
N THR A 49 10.76 13.42 1.70
CA THR A 49 10.40 14.22 0.51
C THR A 49 9.40 15.34 0.80
N GLY A 50 8.63 15.21 1.87
CA GLY A 50 7.63 16.20 2.25
C GLY A 50 7.00 15.93 3.60
N TYR A 51 6.02 16.74 3.97
CA TYR A 51 5.26 16.57 5.20
C TYR A 51 3.86 17.17 5.12
N VAL A 52 3.00 16.74 6.04
CA VAL A 52 1.66 17.32 6.29
C VAL A 52 1.51 17.57 7.79
N PHE A 53 1.01 18.75 8.14
CA PHE A 53 0.63 19.06 9.51
C PHE A 53 -0.70 18.40 9.87
N GLY A 54 -0.73 17.75 11.03
CA GLY A 54 -1.96 17.41 11.72
C GLY A 54 -2.68 18.67 12.25
N PRO A 55 -3.90 18.52 12.78
CA PRO A 55 -4.67 19.65 13.30
C PRO A 55 -4.05 20.31 14.54
N VAL A 56 -3.21 19.58 15.27
CA VAL A 56 -2.42 20.09 16.41
C VAL A 56 -0.99 19.65 16.19
N SER A 57 -0.06 20.61 16.17
CA SER A 57 1.37 20.33 16.04
C SER A 57 2.18 21.20 16.98
N ALA A 58 3.16 20.57 17.63
CA ALA A 58 4.16 21.25 18.44
C ALA A 58 5.37 21.70 17.60
N MET A 59 5.52 21.14 16.39
CA MET A 59 6.55 21.50 15.45
C MET A 59 6.12 22.68 14.57
N ASP A 60 7.02 23.63 14.33
CA ASP A 60 6.77 24.71 13.38
C ASP A 60 7.21 24.35 11.95
N LYS A 61 6.82 25.19 10.98
CA LYS A 61 7.15 24.98 9.57
C LYS A 61 8.66 24.98 9.29
N ALA A 62 9.43 25.85 9.95
CA ALA A 62 10.87 25.94 9.73
C ALA A 62 11.57 24.65 10.18
N THR A 63 11.15 24.11 11.32
CA THR A 63 11.62 22.84 11.85
C THR A 63 11.22 21.69 10.92
N ALA A 64 9.94 21.59 10.52
CA ALA A 64 9.50 20.57 9.58
C ALA A 64 10.24 20.65 8.22
N ASP A 65 10.50 21.86 7.73
CA ASP A 65 11.28 22.07 6.50
C ASP A 65 12.71 21.55 6.62
N SER A 66 13.33 21.66 7.79
CA SER A 66 14.70 21.15 8.03
C SER A 66 14.82 19.62 7.95
N TYR A 67 13.71 18.89 8.02
CA TYR A 67 13.70 17.44 7.85
C TYR A 67 13.77 17.00 6.39
N LYS A 68 13.31 17.84 5.44
CA LYS A 68 13.32 17.47 4.02
C LYS A 68 14.75 17.21 3.53
N GLY A 69 14.91 16.16 2.74
CA GLY A 69 16.21 15.70 2.23
C GLY A 69 17.04 14.92 3.24
N ARG A 70 16.63 14.81 4.51
CA ARG A 70 17.27 13.90 5.46
C ARG A 70 16.97 12.46 5.06
N ARG A 71 17.95 11.58 5.29
CA ARG A 71 17.89 10.16 4.94
C ARG A 71 17.64 9.30 6.18
N VAL A 72 16.75 8.32 6.03
CA VAL A 72 16.53 7.22 6.96
C VAL A 72 17.02 5.95 6.27
N VAL A 73 17.90 5.20 6.91
CA VAL A 73 18.35 3.90 6.41
C VAL A 73 17.78 2.83 7.33
N MET A 74 17.11 1.84 6.75
CA MET A 74 16.49 0.73 7.47
C MET A 74 17.13 -0.57 6.99
N ASP A 75 17.71 -1.31 7.93
CA ASP A 75 18.31 -2.62 7.73
C ASP A 75 17.52 -3.67 8.54
N GLU A 76 17.82 -4.96 8.36
CA GLU A 76 17.09 -6.09 8.99
C GLU A 76 16.92 -6.01 10.52
N GLY A 77 17.76 -5.25 11.23
CA GLY A 77 17.71 -5.11 12.69
C GLY A 77 18.07 -3.73 13.22
N SER A 78 18.13 -2.71 12.35
CA SER A 78 18.42 -1.35 12.78
C SER A 78 17.81 -0.28 11.89
N ILE A 79 17.56 0.89 12.47
CA ILE A 79 17.27 2.11 11.72
C ILE A 79 18.31 3.17 12.08
N ARG A 80 18.82 3.85 11.06
CA ARG A 80 19.75 4.97 11.18
C ARG A 80 19.13 6.25 10.64
N PHE A 81 19.21 7.32 11.43
CA PHE A 81 18.70 8.64 11.05
C PHE A 81 19.68 9.74 11.49
N GLY A 82 20.31 10.39 10.51
CA GLY A 82 21.48 11.24 10.78
C GLY A 82 22.64 10.42 11.34
N ASP A 83 23.19 10.85 12.49
CA ASP A 83 24.29 10.19 13.19
C ASP A 83 23.80 9.19 14.25
N GLU A 84 22.49 9.06 14.43
CA GLU A 84 21.88 8.19 15.43
C GLU A 84 21.44 6.87 14.82
N THR A 85 21.57 5.79 15.59
CA THR A 85 21.13 4.44 15.20
C THR A 85 20.39 3.78 16.36
N CYS A 86 19.30 3.09 16.06
CA CYS A 86 18.54 2.27 17.01
C CYS A 86 18.46 0.82 16.52
N ALA A 87 18.44 -0.13 17.46
CA ALA A 87 18.05 -1.49 17.15
C ALA A 87 16.54 -1.56 16.87
N THR A 88 16.13 -2.47 16.01
CA THR A 88 14.73 -2.69 15.65
C THR A 88 14.36 -4.16 15.69
N SER A 89 13.06 -4.41 15.83
CA SER A 89 12.44 -5.73 15.71
C SER A 89 11.10 -5.53 15.00
N PRO A 90 11.11 -5.35 13.66
CA PRO A 90 9.94 -4.92 12.93
C PRO A 90 8.80 -5.96 12.99
N GLY A 91 7.58 -5.46 13.21
CA GLY A 91 6.33 -6.21 13.13
C GLY A 91 5.30 -5.48 12.28
N LEU A 92 4.56 -6.22 11.45
CA LEU A 92 3.48 -5.65 10.64
C LEU A 92 2.14 -5.80 11.36
N VAL A 93 1.47 -4.67 11.62
CA VAL A 93 0.15 -4.62 12.22
C VAL A 93 -0.84 -3.99 11.24
N VAL A 94 -2.04 -4.55 11.15
CA VAL A 94 -3.10 -4.04 10.28
C VAL A 94 -4.19 -3.40 11.15
N HIS A 95 -4.51 -2.15 10.86
CA HIS A 95 -5.58 -1.41 11.53
C HIS A 95 -6.72 -1.09 10.58
N ASP A 96 -7.90 -0.86 11.16
CA ASP A 96 -8.96 -0.15 10.49
C ASP A 96 -8.57 1.32 10.30
N ALA A 97 -8.60 1.82 9.05
CA ALA A 97 -8.09 3.14 8.72
C ALA A 97 -8.90 4.26 9.41
N ALA A 98 -10.23 4.15 9.44
CA ALA A 98 -11.10 5.16 10.06
C ALA A 98 -10.81 5.30 11.56
N THR A 99 -10.59 4.17 12.24
CA THR A 99 -10.21 4.16 13.66
C THR A 99 -8.80 4.72 13.87
N TYR A 100 -7.82 4.23 13.10
CA TYR A 100 -6.41 4.62 13.25
C TYR A 100 -6.19 6.11 13.01
N PHE A 101 -6.66 6.65 11.88
CA PHE A 101 -6.50 8.07 11.58
C PHE A 101 -7.38 8.97 12.44
N GLY A 102 -8.45 8.41 13.05
CA GLY A 102 -9.29 9.08 14.03
C GLY A 102 -8.50 9.58 15.25
N ASP A 103 -7.52 8.81 15.73
CA ASP A 103 -6.67 9.17 16.87
C ASP A 103 -5.79 10.41 16.57
N PHE A 104 -5.38 10.56 15.32
CA PHE A 104 -4.61 11.72 14.84
C PHE A 104 -5.48 12.87 14.36
N ARG A 105 -6.81 12.65 14.26
CA ARG A 105 -7.80 13.61 13.73
C ARG A 105 -7.40 14.14 12.34
N ILE A 106 -6.81 13.29 11.50
CA ILE A 106 -6.37 13.65 10.16
C ILE A 106 -7.25 12.95 9.11
N ASP A 107 -7.48 13.64 8.00
CA ASP A 107 -8.11 13.03 6.82
C ASP A 107 -7.06 12.16 6.10
N PRO A 108 -7.25 10.83 6.01
CA PRO A 108 -6.30 9.93 5.37
C PRO A 108 -5.99 10.29 3.91
N HIS A 109 -6.94 10.91 3.20
CA HIS A 109 -6.73 11.33 1.82
C HIS A 109 -5.61 12.39 1.69
N LYS A 110 -5.36 13.19 2.73
CA LYS A 110 -4.24 14.15 2.75
C LYS A 110 -2.89 13.46 2.84
N LEU A 111 -2.85 12.22 3.32
CA LEU A 111 -1.65 11.41 3.38
C LEU A 111 -1.48 10.53 2.14
N GLY A 112 -2.43 10.56 1.20
CA GLY A 112 -2.44 9.67 0.04
C GLY A 112 -2.96 8.27 0.36
N HIS A 113 -3.77 8.12 1.40
CA HIS A 113 -4.41 6.86 1.77
C HIS A 113 -5.92 6.93 1.50
N ALA A 114 -6.46 5.92 0.84
CA ALA A 114 -7.87 5.75 0.53
C ALA A 114 -8.40 4.36 0.90
N GLY A 115 -7.52 3.43 1.30
CA GLY A 115 -7.89 2.10 1.77
C GLY A 115 -8.72 2.09 3.05
N GLU A 116 -9.49 1.02 3.26
CA GLU A 116 -10.18 0.77 4.53
C GLU A 116 -9.24 0.26 5.63
N LYS A 117 -8.03 -0.17 5.24
CA LYS A 117 -7.02 -0.74 6.12
C LYS A 117 -5.72 -0.01 5.95
N VAL A 118 -5.09 0.31 7.07
CA VAL A 118 -3.74 0.88 7.11
C VAL A 118 -2.78 -0.15 7.67
N TYR A 119 -1.62 -0.24 7.05
CA TYR A 119 -0.54 -1.13 7.44
C TYR A 119 0.50 -0.32 8.22
N VAL A 120 0.77 -0.74 9.44
CA VAL A 120 1.70 -0.10 10.35
C VAL A 120 2.86 -1.06 10.61
N ILE A 121 4.07 -0.63 10.27
CA ILE A 121 5.30 -1.32 10.59
C ILE A 121 5.76 -0.79 11.96
N GLU A 122 5.51 -1.55 13.00
CA GLU A 122 6.03 -1.27 14.34
C GLU A 122 7.50 -1.67 14.38
N THR A 123 8.41 -0.71 14.48
CA THR A 123 9.85 -0.96 14.37
C THR A 123 10.49 -1.24 15.73
N GLY A 124 9.89 -0.72 16.81
CA GLY A 124 10.49 -0.69 18.16
C GLY A 124 11.67 0.27 18.30
N CYS A 125 11.97 1.08 17.27
CA CYS A 125 13.05 2.05 17.30
C CYS A 125 12.79 3.15 18.35
N ALA A 126 13.80 3.46 19.15
CA ALA A 126 13.72 4.50 20.18
C ALA A 126 13.89 5.93 19.64
N LEU A 127 14.24 6.09 18.36
CA LEU A 127 14.38 7.42 17.75
C LEU A 127 12.99 8.08 17.58
N PRO A 128 12.85 9.38 17.84
CA PRO A 128 11.57 10.07 17.77
C PRO A 128 10.87 9.90 16.43
N GLY A 129 9.60 9.48 16.48
CA GLY A 129 8.75 9.29 15.30
C GLY A 129 9.03 8.02 14.50
N LEU A 130 10.16 7.33 14.71
CA LEU A 130 10.53 6.14 13.94
C LEU A 130 10.12 4.82 14.59
N SER A 131 9.46 4.85 15.76
CA SER A 131 8.94 3.65 16.45
C SER A 131 7.84 2.91 15.67
N SER A 132 7.18 3.61 14.75
CA SER A 132 6.19 3.04 13.83
C SER A 132 6.20 3.80 12.50
N LEU A 133 5.96 3.08 11.41
CA LEU A 133 5.88 3.62 10.06
C LEU A 133 4.56 3.19 9.42
N LEU A 134 3.92 4.10 8.70
CA LEU A 134 2.73 3.85 7.90
C LEU A 134 3.17 3.48 6.49
N LEU A 135 2.67 2.37 5.97
CA LEU A 135 2.76 2.07 4.54
C LEU A 135 1.52 2.63 3.84
N LEU A 136 1.74 3.55 2.90
CA LEU A 136 0.70 4.22 2.14
C LEU A 136 0.36 3.45 0.86
N ASP A 137 -0.79 3.79 0.26
CA ASP A 137 -1.35 3.06 -0.90
C ASP A 137 -0.47 3.17 -2.15
N ASP A 138 0.34 4.23 -2.24
CA ASP A 138 1.27 4.49 -3.34
C ASP A 138 2.68 3.90 -3.09
N GLY A 139 2.85 3.09 -2.04
CA GLY A 139 4.12 2.46 -1.69
C GLY A 139 5.08 3.36 -0.93
N ARG A 140 4.76 4.64 -0.72
CA ARG A 140 5.53 5.49 0.19
C ARG A 140 5.33 5.05 1.63
N MET A 141 6.31 5.37 2.46
CA MET A 141 6.15 5.29 3.91
C MET A 141 5.92 6.66 4.51
N CYS A 142 5.36 6.68 5.71
CA CYS A 142 5.16 7.91 6.47
C CYS A 142 5.38 7.65 7.95
N PHE A 143 5.93 8.63 8.68
CA PHE A 143 6.03 8.55 10.13
C PHE A 143 5.51 9.82 10.78
N PHE A 144 5.05 9.73 12.03
CA PHE A 144 4.45 10.84 12.75
C PHE A 144 5.37 11.33 13.87
N LEU A 145 5.66 12.62 13.89
CA LEU A 145 6.49 13.27 14.90
C LEU A 145 5.94 14.66 15.22
N ASP A 146 5.66 14.92 16.51
CA ASP A 146 5.25 16.22 17.04
C ASP A 146 4.10 16.90 16.27
N GLY A 147 3.12 16.12 15.82
CA GLY A 147 1.97 16.62 15.06
C GLY A 147 2.20 16.73 13.55
N VAL A 148 3.29 16.20 13.03
CA VAL A 148 3.65 16.25 11.60
C VAL A 148 3.84 14.84 11.06
N PHE A 149 3.21 14.59 9.91
CA PHE A 149 3.41 13.38 9.12
C PHE A 149 4.50 13.64 8.09
N PHE A 150 5.62 12.92 8.16
CA PHE A 150 6.74 13.02 7.23
C PHE A 150 6.69 11.88 6.21
N PHE A 151 6.74 12.22 4.92
CA PHE A 151 6.73 11.23 3.85
C PHE A 151 8.15 10.78 3.52
N LEU A 152 8.32 9.47 3.42
CA LEU A 152 9.52 8.77 3.02
C LEU A 152 9.32 8.20 1.61
N THR A 153 10.29 8.45 0.74
CA THR A 153 10.36 7.84 -0.58
C THR A 153 11.65 7.06 -0.69
N GLU A 154 11.56 5.85 -1.21
CA GLU A 154 12.72 4.98 -1.41
C GLU A 154 13.68 5.64 -2.41
N ASP A 155 14.96 5.65 -2.07
CA ASP A 155 16.02 6.06 -2.99
C ASP A 155 16.10 5.01 -4.09
N SER A 156 15.80 5.39 -5.34
CA SER A 156 16.01 4.51 -6.49
C SER A 156 17.52 4.39 -6.74
N GLU A 157 18.08 3.19 -6.59
CA GLU A 157 19.46 2.92 -7.04
C GLU A 157 19.62 3.03 -8.56
#